data_AF-A0A6I5C7L4-F1
#
_entry.id   AF-A0A6I5C7L4-F1
#
_cell.length_a   1.000
_cell.length_b   1.000
_cell.length_c   1.000
_cell.angle_alpha   90.00
_cell.angle_beta   90.00
_cell.angle_gamma   90.00
#
_symmetry.space_group_name_H-M   'P 1'
#
loop_
_entity.id
_entity.type
_entity.pdbx_description
1 polymer ?
#
loop_
_entity_poly.entity_id
_entity_poly.type
_entity_poly.pdbx_seq_one_letter_code
_entity_poly.pdbx_strand_id
1 'polypeptide(L)'
;MVEPQSVIAPPARSALFLVCTIVSGGEAVVRDLLPDVAGLKRSVGFRAPDDDLTCVVGIGSTAWDRLFDGPRPRELHPFVPLTGARHHAPSTPGDLLFHLRSRRMDLCFEMAQLIGERLSGAVTVVDEVHGFKSFDERDLLGFVDGSENPEGRLALDAVHIGEEDPDFAGGSYVVVQKYLHDLAAWKALPVEEQEKVIGRSKLDNVEMPDDVKPVDSHVALNTVTDEDGTERKIVRDNMPFGRVGEGEFGTYFIGYARTP
;
A
#
# COMPACT_ATOMS: atom_id res chain seq x y z
N MET A 1 -2.25 26.16 -4.52
CA MET A 1 -3.04 24.92 -4.39
C MET A 1 -2.03 23.79 -4.33
N VAL A 2 -2.05 22.98 -3.27
CA VAL A 2 -1.16 21.82 -3.15
C VAL A 2 -1.61 20.77 -4.18
N GLU A 3 -0.68 20.16 -4.89
CA GLU A 3 -0.96 19.06 -5.82
C GLU A 3 -0.58 17.74 -5.13
N PRO A 4 -1.56 16.89 -4.78
CA PRO A 4 -1.28 15.59 -4.19
C PRO A 4 -0.48 14.69 -5.13
N GLN A 5 0.38 13.84 -4.57
CA GLN A 5 0.86 12.67 -5.30
C GLN A 5 -0.34 11.77 -5.66
N SER A 6 -0.19 10.93 -6.67
CA SER A 6 -1.27 10.08 -7.20
C SER A 6 -1.64 8.92 -6.27
N VAL A 7 -1.98 9.17 -5.00
CA VAL A 7 -2.41 8.16 -4.01
C VAL A 7 -3.57 7.34 -4.57
N ILE A 8 -4.60 8.04 -5.04
CA ILE A 8 -5.72 7.45 -5.78
C ILE A 8 -5.33 7.40 -7.26
N ALA A 9 -5.29 6.19 -7.80
CA ALA A 9 -5.05 5.92 -9.21
C ALA A 9 -5.94 4.76 -9.65
N PRO A 10 -6.22 4.60 -10.96
CA PRO A 10 -6.85 3.40 -11.48
C PRO A 10 -6.06 2.14 -11.10
N PRO A 11 -6.71 0.98 -10.92
CA PRO A 11 -6.04 -0.27 -10.59
C PRO A 11 -4.88 -0.58 -11.54
N ALA A 12 -3.69 -0.76 -10.99
CA ALA A 12 -2.50 -1.06 -11.76
C ALA A 12 -2.48 -2.55 -12.17
N ARG A 13 -1.83 -2.87 -13.29
CA ARG A 13 -1.54 -4.28 -13.63
C ARG A 13 -0.24 -4.78 -13.02
N SER A 14 0.64 -3.85 -12.69
CA SER A 14 1.97 -4.11 -12.15
C SER A 14 2.30 -3.05 -11.11
N ALA A 15 2.91 -3.48 -10.01
CA ALA A 15 3.38 -2.60 -8.97
C ALA A 15 4.78 -3.02 -8.52
N LEU A 16 5.58 -2.07 -8.09
CA LEU A 16 6.85 -2.33 -7.42
C LEU A 16 6.83 -1.56 -6.09
N PHE A 17 6.95 -2.28 -5.00
CA PHE A 17 7.10 -1.74 -3.65
C PHE A 17 8.57 -1.80 -3.28
N LEU A 18 9.18 -0.64 -3.07
CA LEU A 18 10.57 -0.55 -2.65
C LEU A 18 10.65 0.17 -1.30
N VAL A 19 11.07 -0.56 -0.27
CA VAL A 19 11.26 -0.03 1.08
C VAL A 19 12.75 0.05 1.36
N CYS A 20 13.21 1.22 1.80
CA CYS A 20 14.62 1.49 2.07
C CYS A 20 14.82 2.06 3.48
N THR A 21 15.99 1.80 4.07
CA THR A 21 16.51 2.54 5.23
C THR A 21 17.62 3.49 4.79
N ILE A 22 17.67 4.68 5.38
CA ILE A 22 18.68 5.70 5.07
C ILE A 22 19.92 5.42 5.91
N VAL A 23 21.06 5.21 5.26
CA VAL A 23 22.34 5.01 5.97
C VAL A 23 22.78 6.32 6.64
N SER A 24 23.62 6.24 7.67
CA SER A 24 24.14 7.44 8.34
C SER A 24 24.87 8.35 7.34
N GLY A 25 24.45 9.62 7.24
CA GLY A 25 25.01 10.58 6.29
C GLY A 25 24.37 10.57 4.89
N GLY A 26 23.42 9.67 4.63
CA GLY A 26 22.68 9.59 3.37
C GLY A 26 21.58 10.64 3.19
N GLU A 27 21.27 11.43 4.22
CA GLU A 27 20.13 12.34 4.27
C GLU A 27 20.18 13.41 3.17
N ALA A 28 21.37 13.92 2.85
CA ALA A 28 21.53 14.92 1.78
C ALA A 28 21.14 14.34 0.41
N VAL A 29 21.63 13.13 0.09
CA VAL A 29 21.32 12.45 -1.19
C VAL A 29 19.83 12.15 -1.30
N VAL A 30 19.20 11.73 -0.20
CA VAL A 30 17.74 11.49 -0.16
C VAL A 30 16.98 12.80 -0.38
N ARG A 31 17.33 13.87 0.34
CA ARG A 31 16.71 15.20 0.16
C ARG A 31 16.83 15.70 -1.28
N ASP A 32 17.97 15.48 -1.93
CA ASP A 32 18.20 15.87 -3.32
C ASP A 32 17.35 15.03 -4.30
N LEU A 33 17.05 13.77 -4.00
CA LEU A 33 16.19 12.93 -4.84
C LEU A 33 14.71 13.31 -4.75
N LEU A 34 14.18 13.58 -3.55
CA LEU A 34 12.74 13.79 -3.34
C LEU A 34 12.08 14.77 -4.33
N PRO A 35 12.62 15.98 -4.60
CA PRO A 35 12.04 16.91 -5.59
C PRO A 35 12.18 16.41 -7.04
N ASP A 36 13.15 15.55 -7.32
CA ASP A 36 13.42 15.02 -8.66
C ASP A 36 12.53 13.84 -9.06
N VAL A 37 11.82 13.20 -8.10
CA VAL A 37 10.98 12.02 -8.37
C VAL A 37 9.93 12.30 -9.45
N ALA A 38 9.31 13.50 -9.45
CA ALA A 38 8.38 13.90 -10.48
C ALA A 38 9.05 14.02 -11.87
N GLY A 39 10.32 14.46 -11.90
CA GLY A 39 11.16 14.48 -13.10
C GLY A 39 11.46 13.08 -13.61
N LEU A 40 11.89 12.16 -12.73
CA LEU A 40 12.15 10.76 -13.06
C LEU A 40 10.89 10.07 -13.61
N LYS A 41 9.73 10.29 -12.97
CA LYS A 41 8.44 9.79 -13.45
C LYS A 41 8.17 10.23 -14.89
N ARG A 42 8.40 11.51 -15.20
CA ARG A 42 8.22 12.04 -16.56
C ARG A 42 9.24 11.43 -17.53
N SER A 43 10.50 11.30 -17.14
CA SER A 43 11.55 10.71 -18.00
C SER A 43 11.20 9.30 -18.47
N VAL A 44 10.63 8.47 -17.59
CA VAL A 44 10.20 7.11 -17.91
C VAL A 44 8.82 7.10 -18.58
N GLY A 45 7.82 7.67 -17.90
CA GLY A 45 6.40 7.54 -18.29
C GLY A 45 6.00 8.32 -19.53
N PHE A 46 6.70 9.41 -19.89
CA PHE A 46 6.33 10.22 -21.07
C PHE A 46 6.45 9.45 -22.39
N ARG A 47 7.26 8.39 -22.42
CA ARG A 47 7.43 7.50 -23.58
C ARG A 47 6.32 6.44 -23.69
N ALA A 48 5.45 6.36 -22.69
CA ALA A 48 4.39 5.38 -22.57
C ALA A 48 3.14 6.00 -21.86
N PRO A 49 2.50 7.01 -22.47
CA PRO A 49 1.44 7.79 -21.82
C PRO A 49 0.19 6.96 -21.48
N ASP A 50 -0.07 5.88 -22.22
CA ASP A 50 -1.22 4.99 -22.00
C ASP A 50 -0.97 3.93 -20.93
N ASP A 51 0.24 3.89 -20.33
CA ASP A 51 0.65 2.87 -19.36
C ASP A 51 0.57 3.35 -17.89
N ASP A 52 0.11 4.58 -17.65
CA ASP A 52 -0.24 5.12 -16.32
C ASP A 52 0.84 4.97 -15.23
N LEU A 53 2.11 5.26 -15.56
CA LEU A 53 3.19 5.20 -14.57
C LEU A 53 2.98 6.25 -13.46
N THR A 54 2.83 5.77 -12.22
CA THR A 54 2.77 6.58 -11.01
C THR A 54 3.82 6.16 -10.00
N CYS A 55 4.21 7.11 -9.14
CA CYS A 55 5.08 6.88 -8.00
C CYS A 55 4.53 7.68 -6.82
N VAL A 56 4.26 7.00 -5.71
CA VAL A 56 3.99 7.63 -4.43
C VAL A 56 5.18 7.40 -3.52
N VAL A 57 5.74 8.48 -2.96
CA VAL A 57 6.84 8.42 -2.00
C VAL A 57 6.29 8.58 -0.59
N GLY A 58 6.53 7.58 0.26
CA GLY A 58 6.29 7.63 1.70
C GLY A 58 7.58 7.87 2.48
N ILE A 59 7.49 8.59 3.59
CA ILE A 59 8.62 8.90 4.47
C ILE A 59 8.25 8.46 5.89
N GLY A 60 9.05 7.57 6.47
CA GLY A 60 8.84 7.03 7.80
C GLY A 60 9.02 8.08 8.90
N SER A 61 8.38 7.87 10.05
CA SER A 61 8.43 8.83 11.17
C SER A 61 9.84 9.22 11.61
N THR A 62 10.73 8.23 11.78
CA THR A 62 12.13 8.46 12.18
C THR A 62 12.93 9.12 11.05
N ALA A 63 12.64 8.77 9.80
CA ALA A 63 13.28 9.37 8.63
C ALA A 63 12.90 10.84 8.48
N TRP A 64 11.64 11.19 8.78
CA TRP A 64 11.15 12.56 8.75
C TRP A 64 12.00 13.48 9.64
N ASP A 65 12.29 13.06 10.87
CA ASP A 65 13.15 13.82 11.81
C ASP A 65 14.59 13.99 11.33
N ARG A 66 15.08 13.07 10.49
CA ARG A 66 16.43 13.16 9.91
C ARG A 66 16.47 14.01 8.64
N LEU A 67 15.35 14.06 7.92
CA LEU A 67 15.25 14.69 6.62
C LEU A 67 14.81 16.15 6.72
N PHE A 68 13.97 16.52 7.68
CA PHE A 68 13.34 17.84 7.75
C PHE A 68 13.45 18.45 9.15
N ASP A 69 13.78 19.74 9.20
CA ASP A 69 13.83 20.54 10.43
C ASP A 69 12.53 21.34 10.67
N GLY A 70 11.52 21.14 9.82
CA GLY A 70 10.23 21.85 9.84
C GLY A 70 9.17 21.17 10.70
N PRO A 71 7.89 21.57 10.56
CA PRO A 71 6.80 20.86 11.22
C PRO A 71 6.71 19.40 10.76
N ARG A 72 5.98 18.59 11.52
CA ARG A 72 5.69 17.19 11.22
C ARG A 72 4.20 17.00 10.95
N PRO A 73 3.80 16.07 10.08
CA PRO A 73 2.41 15.67 9.98
C PRO A 73 1.93 15.21 11.34
N ARG A 74 0.78 15.75 11.76
CA ARG A 74 0.30 15.73 13.15
C ARG A 74 0.29 14.33 13.78
N GLU A 75 -0.04 13.31 12.99
CA GLU A 75 -0.23 11.93 13.45
C GLU A 75 0.87 10.99 12.95
N LEU A 76 1.98 11.52 12.41
CA LEU A 76 3.06 10.67 11.91
C LEU A 76 3.83 10.01 13.06
N HIS A 77 3.72 8.68 13.18
CA HIS A 77 4.45 7.85 14.12
C HIS A 77 4.92 6.52 13.46
N PRO A 78 5.89 5.80 14.07
CA PRO A 78 6.24 4.45 13.62
C PRO A 78 5.05 3.50 13.71
N PHE A 79 5.03 2.43 12.90
CA PHE A 79 4.00 1.40 12.99
C PHE A 79 3.92 0.84 14.43
N VAL A 80 2.71 0.79 14.98
CA VAL A 80 2.49 0.25 16.33
C VAL A 80 2.36 -1.27 16.23
N PRO A 81 3.32 -2.06 16.73
CA PRO A 81 3.23 -3.50 16.63
C PRO A 81 2.06 -4.03 17.46
N LEU A 82 1.33 -5.00 16.91
CA LEU A 82 0.17 -5.62 17.57
C LEU A 82 0.50 -7.06 17.94
N THR A 83 0.24 -7.43 19.20
CA THR A 83 0.40 -8.80 19.69
C THR A 83 -0.93 -9.31 20.19
N GLY A 84 -1.58 -10.16 19.39
CA GLY A 84 -2.78 -10.89 19.78
C GLY A 84 -2.44 -12.23 20.44
N ALA A 85 -3.47 -12.96 20.87
CA ALA A 85 -3.33 -14.27 21.48
C ALA A 85 -2.72 -15.32 20.53
N ARG A 86 -2.94 -15.17 19.22
CA ARG A 86 -2.46 -16.09 18.17
C ARG A 86 -1.58 -15.42 17.11
N HIS A 87 -1.92 -14.20 16.71
CA HIS A 87 -1.29 -13.51 15.58
C HIS A 87 -0.50 -12.28 16.06
N HIS A 88 0.54 -11.93 15.30
CA HIS A 88 1.40 -10.79 15.58
C HIS A 88 1.58 -9.96 14.30
N ALA A 89 1.38 -8.64 14.41
CA ALA A 89 1.73 -7.68 13.38
C ALA A 89 3.03 -6.96 13.80
N PRO A 90 4.20 -7.36 13.27
CA PRO A 90 5.48 -6.77 13.67
C PRO A 90 5.66 -5.37 13.08
N SER A 91 6.44 -4.53 13.78
CA SER A 91 7.00 -3.30 13.21
C SER A 91 8.38 -3.60 12.65
N THR A 92 8.57 -3.49 11.34
CA THR A 92 9.85 -3.72 10.65
C THR A 92 10.46 -2.41 10.15
N PRO A 93 11.79 -2.35 9.89
CA PRO A 93 12.45 -1.13 9.42
C PRO A 93 11.91 -0.61 8.07
N GLY A 94 11.85 0.71 7.92
CA GLY A 94 11.49 1.38 6.67
C GLY A 94 11.49 2.91 6.84
N ASP A 95 12.43 3.58 6.19
CA ASP A 95 12.57 5.04 6.20
C ASP A 95 11.93 5.69 4.98
N LEU A 96 12.00 5.02 3.82
CA LEU A 96 11.43 5.46 2.56
C LEU A 96 10.60 4.33 1.95
N LEU A 97 9.45 4.68 1.38
CA LEU A 97 8.64 3.82 0.53
C LEU A 97 8.56 4.45 -0.85
N PHE A 98 8.82 3.67 -1.89
CA PHE A 98 8.42 3.99 -3.27
C PHE A 98 7.37 2.99 -3.70
N HIS A 99 6.13 3.47 -3.84
CA HIS A 99 5.02 2.70 -4.38
C HIS A 99 4.86 3.07 -5.86
N LEU A 100 5.43 2.22 -6.72
CA LEU A 100 5.44 2.38 -8.17
C LEU A 100 4.32 1.55 -8.77
N ARG A 101 3.54 2.12 -9.69
CA ARG A 101 2.43 1.45 -10.36
C ARG A 101 2.39 1.78 -11.82
N SER A 102 2.02 0.80 -12.62
CA SER A 102 1.91 0.92 -14.07
C SER A 102 1.06 -0.21 -14.64
N ARG A 103 0.67 -0.08 -15.90
CA ARG A 103 0.11 -1.19 -16.67
C ARG A 103 1.17 -2.20 -17.11
N ARG A 104 2.46 -1.86 -16.99
CA ARG A 104 3.60 -2.72 -17.32
C ARG A 104 4.70 -2.66 -16.27
N MET A 105 5.23 -3.82 -15.92
CA MET A 105 6.31 -3.97 -14.93
C MET A 105 7.63 -3.33 -15.38
N ASP A 106 7.93 -3.32 -16.68
CA ASP A 106 9.19 -2.74 -17.17
C ASP A 106 9.31 -1.24 -16.86
N LEU A 107 8.21 -0.48 -16.89
CA LEU A 107 8.20 0.93 -16.50
C LEU A 107 8.39 1.12 -14.99
N CYS A 108 7.75 0.27 -14.15
CA CYS A 108 7.99 0.28 -12.71
C CYS A 108 9.46 -0.02 -12.40
N PHE A 109 10.01 -1.03 -13.09
CA PHE A 109 11.38 -1.45 -12.90
C PHE A 109 12.38 -0.39 -13.37
N GLU A 110 12.22 0.21 -14.56
CA GLU A 110 13.08 1.29 -15.05
C GLU A 110 13.10 2.48 -14.09
N MET A 111 11.93 2.86 -13.55
CA MET A 111 11.85 3.93 -12.56
C MET A 111 12.53 3.56 -11.24
N ALA A 112 12.34 2.33 -10.75
CA ALA A 112 13.04 1.84 -9.55
C ALA A 112 14.57 1.82 -9.74
N GLN A 113 15.06 1.45 -10.94
CA GLN A 113 16.49 1.49 -11.26
C GLN A 113 17.04 2.92 -11.17
N LEU A 114 16.37 3.91 -11.80
CA LEU A 114 16.81 5.31 -11.73
C LEU A 114 16.80 5.86 -10.29
N ILE A 115 15.80 5.47 -9.49
CA ILE A 115 15.75 5.82 -8.06
C ILE A 115 16.93 5.17 -7.31
N GLY A 116 17.17 3.88 -7.53
CA GLY A 116 18.26 3.13 -6.91
C GLY A 116 19.64 3.68 -7.25
N GLU A 117 19.87 4.07 -8.51
CA GLU A 117 21.11 4.73 -8.96
C GLU A 117 21.34 6.05 -8.23
N ARG A 118 20.30 6.87 -8.09
CA ARG A 118 20.36 8.16 -7.38
C ARG A 118 20.60 8.01 -5.88
N LEU A 119 20.13 6.92 -5.28
CA LEU A 119 20.29 6.62 -3.85
C LEU A 119 21.48 5.71 -3.54
N SER A 120 22.28 5.35 -4.55
CA SER A 120 23.39 4.41 -4.40
C SER A 120 24.34 4.86 -3.29
N GLY A 121 24.53 3.99 -2.29
CA GLY A 121 25.39 4.26 -1.13
C GLY A 121 24.78 5.17 -0.06
N ALA A 122 23.59 5.74 -0.27
CA ALA A 122 22.86 6.56 0.70
C ALA A 122 21.72 5.81 1.39
N VAL A 123 21.28 4.69 0.83
CA VAL A 123 20.21 3.85 1.39
C VAL A 123 20.56 2.36 1.30
N THR A 124 19.86 1.55 2.09
CA THR A 124 19.82 0.09 1.96
C THR A 124 18.39 -0.33 1.64
N VAL A 125 18.19 -1.09 0.57
CA VAL A 125 16.89 -1.72 0.27
C VAL A 125 16.65 -2.83 1.29
N VAL A 126 15.54 -2.73 2.03
CA VAL A 126 15.16 -3.69 3.09
C VAL A 126 13.95 -4.54 2.71
N ASP A 127 13.16 -4.10 1.73
CA ASP A 127 12.12 -4.91 1.09
C ASP A 127 11.92 -4.47 -0.35
N GLU A 128 11.79 -5.43 -1.26
CA GLU A 128 11.51 -5.20 -2.68
C GLU A 128 10.51 -6.25 -3.15
N VAL A 129 9.34 -5.81 -3.61
CA VAL A 129 8.27 -6.70 -4.08
C VAL A 129 7.75 -6.25 -5.42
N HIS A 130 7.77 -7.18 -6.38
CA HIS A 130 7.22 -7.00 -7.72
C HIS A 130 5.83 -7.63 -7.74
N GLY A 131 4.82 -6.79 -7.61
CA GLY A 131 3.41 -7.17 -7.60
C GLY A 131 2.83 -7.29 -8.99
N PHE A 132 1.93 -8.25 -9.18
CA PHE A 132 1.17 -8.41 -10.41
C PHE A 132 -0.32 -8.53 -10.13
N LYS A 133 -1.15 -7.97 -11.01
CA LYS A 133 -2.59 -8.24 -10.97
C LYS A 133 -2.86 -9.70 -11.35
N SER A 134 -3.63 -10.41 -10.54
CA SER A 134 -4.05 -11.79 -10.83
C SER A 134 -5.44 -11.80 -11.44
N PHE A 135 -5.57 -12.39 -12.64
CA PHE A 135 -6.84 -12.60 -13.35
C PHE A 135 -7.78 -11.35 -13.35
N ASP A 136 -8.97 -11.50 -12.79
CA ASP A 136 -10.08 -10.56 -12.68
C ASP A 136 -10.06 -9.77 -11.35
N GLU A 137 -8.91 -9.19 -10.99
CA GLU A 137 -8.69 -8.46 -9.72
C GLU A 137 -8.67 -9.35 -8.48
N ARG A 138 -8.18 -10.60 -8.61
CA ARG A 138 -8.13 -11.53 -7.48
C ARG A 138 -6.81 -11.48 -6.72
N ASP A 139 -6.87 -11.82 -5.44
CA ASP A 139 -5.70 -12.19 -4.67
C ASP A 139 -5.28 -13.66 -4.94
N LEU A 140 -4.23 -14.13 -4.26
CA LEU A 140 -3.80 -15.54 -4.37
C LEU A 140 -4.66 -16.52 -3.57
N LEU A 141 -5.56 -16.04 -2.70
CA LEU A 141 -6.57 -16.84 -2.04
C LEU A 141 -7.76 -17.13 -2.97
N GLY A 142 -7.86 -16.37 -4.06
CA GLY A 142 -8.83 -16.52 -5.15
C GLY A 142 -10.09 -15.68 -4.96
N PHE A 143 -10.06 -14.66 -4.11
CA PHE A 143 -11.15 -13.70 -3.92
C PHE A 143 -10.82 -12.39 -4.64
N VAL A 144 -11.84 -11.70 -5.13
CA VAL A 144 -11.65 -10.35 -5.68
C VAL A 144 -11.22 -9.43 -4.54
N ASP A 145 -10.16 -8.65 -4.76
CA ASP A 145 -9.60 -7.73 -3.77
C ASP A 145 -9.78 -6.28 -4.22
N GLY A 146 -10.15 -5.40 -3.28
CA GLY A 146 -10.41 -3.98 -3.52
C GLY A 146 -11.86 -3.59 -3.83
N SER A 147 -12.82 -4.52 -3.75
CA SER A 147 -14.23 -4.28 -4.15
C SER A 147 -14.94 -3.15 -3.38
N GLU A 148 -14.67 -3.03 -2.08
CA GLU A 148 -15.29 -2.01 -1.21
C GLU A 148 -14.38 -0.79 -0.99
N ASN A 149 -13.36 -0.59 -1.86
CA ASN A 149 -12.60 0.65 -1.83
C ASN A 149 -13.55 1.83 -2.10
N PRO A 150 -13.43 2.95 -1.37
CA PRO A 150 -14.22 4.13 -1.68
C PRO A 150 -13.84 4.67 -3.06
N GLU A 151 -14.81 5.26 -3.76
CA GLU A 151 -14.62 5.84 -5.09
C GLU A 151 -14.87 7.36 -5.09
N GLY A 152 -14.36 8.02 -6.13
CA GLY A 152 -14.62 9.43 -6.38
C GLY A 152 -14.31 10.33 -5.18
N ARG A 153 -15.29 11.11 -4.75
CA ARG A 153 -15.09 12.06 -3.64
C ARG A 153 -14.86 11.37 -2.29
N LEU A 154 -15.51 10.24 -2.04
CA LEU A 154 -15.32 9.48 -0.81
C LEU A 154 -13.87 8.98 -0.68
N ALA A 155 -13.27 8.55 -1.80
CA ALA A 155 -11.86 8.17 -1.81
C ALA A 155 -10.96 9.34 -1.41
N LEU A 156 -11.17 10.50 -2.03
CA LEU A 156 -10.40 11.71 -1.76
C LEU A 156 -10.50 12.13 -0.29
N ASP A 157 -11.71 12.12 0.26
CA ASP A 157 -11.97 12.52 1.65
C ASP A 157 -11.42 11.49 2.67
N ALA A 158 -11.36 10.21 2.28
CA ALA A 158 -10.83 9.13 3.12
C ALA A 158 -9.30 9.12 3.20
N VAL A 159 -8.58 9.59 2.17
CA VAL A 159 -7.11 9.47 2.11
C VAL A 159 -6.35 10.77 2.32
N HIS A 160 -6.91 11.92 1.94
CA HIS A 160 -6.16 13.17 1.94
C HIS A 160 -6.32 13.96 3.24
N ILE A 161 -5.19 14.33 3.83
CA ILE A 161 -5.10 15.30 4.93
C ILE A 161 -5.76 16.61 4.49
N GLY A 162 -6.59 17.18 5.36
CA GLY A 162 -7.34 18.42 5.12
C GLY A 162 -6.96 19.55 6.08
N GLU A 163 -7.94 20.41 6.37
CA GLU A 163 -7.80 21.60 7.24
C GLU A 163 -7.45 21.29 8.70
N GLU A 164 -7.56 20.03 9.12
CA GLU A 164 -7.13 19.55 10.43
C GLU A 164 -5.60 19.56 10.60
N ASP A 165 -4.86 19.55 9.50
CA ASP A 165 -3.40 19.69 9.46
C ASP A 165 -2.95 20.43 8.18
N PRO A 166 -3.20 21.76 8.12
CA PRO A 166 -3.17 22.53 6.87
C PRO A 166 -1.79 22.62 6.21
N ASP A 167 -0.71 22.51 7.00
CA ASP A 167 0.67 22.49 6.47
C ASP A 167 0.95 21.22 5.64
N PHE A 168 0.17 20.17 5.84
CA PHE A 168 0.28 18.86 5.18
C PHE A 168 -0.94 18.50 4.34
N ALA A 169 -1.83 19.46 4.07
CA ALA A 169 -3.03 19.24 3.27
C ALA A 169 -2.70 18.63 1.89
N GLY A 170 -3.42 17.58 1.51
CA GLY A 170 -3.14 16.78 0.30
C GLY A 170 -2.17 15.60 0.51
N GLY A 171 -1.48 15.54 1.67
CA GLY A 171 -0.74 14.35 2.09
C GLY A 171 -1.66 13.18 2.44
N SER A 172 -1.09 12.02 2.75
CA SER A 172 -1.80 10.82 3.19
C SER A 172 -0.87 9.96 4.05
N TYR A 173 -1.43 9.22 5.00
CA TYR A 173 -0.71 8.20 5.77
C TYR A 173 -0.83 6.87 5.04
N VAL A 174 0.27 6.11 5.02
CA VAL A 174 0.34 4.81 4.34
C VAL A 174 0.91 3.75 5.27
N VAL A 175 0.25 2.59 5.28
CA VAL A 175 0.71 1.38 5.98
C VAL A 175 0.96 0.29 4.94
N VAL A 176 2.07 -0.43 5.08
CA VAL A 176 2.41 -1.61 4.25
C VAL A 176 2.64 -2.83 5.11
N GLN A 177 2.18 -3.99 4.62
CA GLN A 177 2.41 -5.29 5.26
C GLN A 177 2.59 -6.38 4.20
N LYS A 178 3.69 -7.12 4.25
CA LYS A 178 3.95 -8.23 3.34
C LYS A 178 3.44 -9.54 3.95
N TYR A 179 2.33 -10.06 3.44
CA TYR A 179 1.75 -11.33 3.88
C TYR A 179 2.21 -12.48 3.00
N LEU A 180 2.62 -13.59 3.62
CA LEU A 180 2.79 -14.89 2.96
C LEU A 180 1.68 -15.83 3.41
N HIS A 181 1.12 -16.57 2.45
CA HIS A 181 -0.05 -17.42 2.65
C HIS A 181 0.33 -18.90 2.70
N ASP A 182 -0.23 -19.62 3.66
CA ASP A 182 -0.26 -21.09 3.61
C ASP A 182 -1.37 -21.54 2.63
N LEU A 183 -1.03 -21.55 1.34
CA LEU A 183 -1.98 -21.95 0.30
C LEU A 183 -2.38 -23.42 0.39
N ALA A 184 -1.59 -24.28 1.03
CA ALA A 184 -1.94 -25.69 1.20
C ALA A 184 -3.06 -25.83 2.23
N ALA A 185 -2.92 -25.19 3.40
CA ALA A 185 -3.97 -25.14 4.41
C ALA A 185 -5.23 -24.45 3.87
N TRP A 186 -5.07 -23.34 3.14
CA TRP A 186 -6.20 -22.61 2.56
C TRP A 186 -7.00 -23.46 1.57
N LYS A 187 -6.31 -24.12 0.62
CA LYS A 187 -6.96 -24.96 -0.41
C LYS A 187 -7.60 -26.24 0.16
N ALA A 188 -7.24 -26.65 1.37
CA ALA A 188 -7.87 -27.78 2.05
C ALA A 188 -9.26 -27.42 2.62
N LEU A 189 -9.57 -26.14 2.80
CA LEU A 189 -10.90 -25.69 3.23
C LEU A 189 -11.92 -25.81 2.09
N PRO A 190 -13.15 -26.27 2.37
CA PRO A 190 -14.29 -26.11 1.45
C PRO A 190 -14.50 -24.64 1.08
N VAL A 191 -15.06 -24.38 -0.11
CA VAL A 191 -15.27 -23.02 -0.60
C VAL A 191 -16.14 -22.22 0.37
N GLU A 192 -17.18 -22.85 0.92
CA GLU A 192 -18.12 -22.22 1.86
C GLU A 192 -17.44 -21.77 3.15
N GLU A 193 -16.41 -22.49 3.60
CA GLU A 193 -15.61 -22.09 4.77
C GLU A 193 -14.63 -20.96 4.43
N GLN A 194 -14.05 -20.96 3.22
CA GLN A 194 -13.26 -19.83 2.74
C GLN A 194 -14.11 -18.56 2.64
N GLU A 195 -15.33 -18.68 2.11
CA GLU A 195 -16.29 -17.58 1.99
C GLU A 195 -16.68 -17.02 3.36
N LYS A 196 -16.83 -17.87 4.39
CA LYS A 196 -17.06 -17.43 5.78
C LYS A 196 -15.86 -16.68 6.36
N VAL A 197 -14.63 -17.15 6.09
CA VAL A 197 -13.41 -16.48 6.54
C VAL A 197 -13.31 -15.08 5.91
N ILE A 198 -13.67 -14.93 4.63
CA ILE A 198 -13.60 -13.63 3.94
C ILE A 198 -14.83 -12.76 4.27
N GLY A 199 -16.04 -13.31 4.26
CA GLY A 199 -17.31 -12.60 4.37
C GLY A 199 -17.98 -12.28 3.03
N ARG A 200 -17.55 -12.92 1.93
CA ARG A 200 -18.11 -12.73 0.57
C ARG A 200 -18.16 -14.07 -0.18
N SER A 201 -19.02 -14.17 -1.19
CA SER A 201 -18.99 -15.31 -2.11
C SER A 201 -17.75 -15.27 -2.99
N LYS A 202 -17.15 -16.43 -3.27
CA LYS A 202 -15.86 -16.51 -3.94
C LYS A 202 -15.95 -16.17 -5.42
N LEU A 203 -16.92 -16.75 -6.12
CA LEU A 203 -17.06 -16.58 -7.57
C LEU A 203 -17.64 -15.20 -7.90
N ASP A 204 -18.82 -14.92 -7.36
CA ASP A 204 -19.63 -13.74 -7.70
C ASP A 204 -19.25 -12.49 -6.91
N ASN A 205 -18.38 -12.62 -5.89
CA ASN A 205 -17.89 -11.53 -5.06
C ASN A 205 -19.03 -10.73 -4.39
N VAL A 206 -20.09 -11.41 -3.97
CA VAL A 206 -21.23 -10.80 -3.30
C VAL A 206 -21.00 -10.85 -1.80
N GLU A 207 -21.17 -9.72 -1.12
CA GLU A 207 -21.05 -9.65 0.33
C GLU A 207 -22.11 -10.52 1.03
N MET A 208 -21.70 -11.22 2.09
CA MET A 208 -22.65 -11.96 2.91
C MET A 208 -23.60 -10.99 3.63
N PRO A 209 -24.90 -11.30 3.72
CA PRO A 209 -25.83 -10.57 4.58
C PRO A 209 -25.35 -10.50 6.03
N ASP A 210 -25.61 -9.39 6.73
CA ASP A 210 -25.11 -9.16 8.10
C ASP A 210 -25.59 -10.18 9.13
N ASP A 211 -26.75 -10.81 8.91
CA ASP A 211 -27.30 -11.86 9.77
C ASP A 211 -26.66 -13.24 9.55
N VAL A 212 -25.89 -13.41 8.48
CA VAL A 212 -25.18 -14.64 8.12
C VAL A 212 -23.66 -14.49 8.25
N LYS A 213 -23.14 -13.29 8.00
CA LYS A 213 -21.70 -12.97 7.98
C LYS A 213 -21.08 -13.23 9.35
N PRO A 214 -20.06 -14.11 9.45
CA PRO A 214 -19.38 -14.35 10.71
C PRO A 214 -18.76 -13.06 11.26
N VAL A 215 -18.91 -12.84 12.57
CA VAL A 215 -18.36 -11.66 13.27
C VAL A 215 -16.84 -11.60 13.25
N ASP A 216 -16.18 -12.73 13.01
CA ASP A 216 -14.73 -12.89 12.87
C ASP A 216 -14.28 -12.99 11.40
N SER A 217 -15.17 -12.76 10.44
CA SER A 217 -14.81 -12.66 9.02
C SER A 217 -13.95 -11.42 8.75
N HIS A 218 -13.14 -11.49 7.69
CA HIS A 218 -12.28 -10.38 7.27
C HIS A 218 -13.08 -9.10 7.00
N VAL A 219 -14.23 -9.19 6.30
CA VAL A 219 -15.10 -8.04 6.05
C VAL A 219 -15.64 -7.45 7.35
N ALA A 220 -16.17 -8.29 8.26
CA ALA A 220 -16.74 -7.81 9.52
C ALA A 220 -15.69 -7.08 10.39
N LEU A 221 -14.49 -7.66 10.54
CA LEU A 221 -13.42 -7.08 11.35
C LEU A 221 -12.82 -5.79 10.78
N ASN A 222 -12.95 -5.57 9.46
CA ASN A 222 -12.45 -4.35 8.79
C ASN A 222 -13.56 -3.34 8.48
N THR A 223 -14.79 -3.58 8.90
CA THR A 223 -15.87 -2.59 8.87
C THR A 223 -15.83 -1.79 10.18
N VAL A 224 -15.24 -0.59 10.14
CA VAL A 224 -15.05 0.25 11.32
C VAL A 224 -16.00 1.44 11.25
N THR A 225 -16.81 1.64 12.28
CA THR A 225 -17.82 2.70 12.33
C THR A 225 -17.57 3.63 13.52
N ASP A 226 -17.69 4.94 13.30
CA ASP A 226 -17.62 5.97 14.33
C ASP A 226 -18.87 6.00 15.22
N GLU A 227 -18.80 6.74 16.34
CA GLU A 227 -19.92 6.90 17.28
C GLU A 227 -21.18 7.48 16.63
N ASP A 228 -21.01 8.26 15.55
CA ASP A 228 -22.11 8.87 14.79
C ASP A 228 -22.69 7.97 13.69
N GLY A 229 -22.16 6.75 13.54
CA GLY A 229 -22.57 5.79 12.53
C GLY A 229 -21.84 5.91 11.18
N THR A 230 -20.86 6.81 11.06
CA THR A 230 -20.08 6.96 9.83
C THR A 230 -19.03 5.87 9.71
N GLU A 231 -18.99 5.18 8.58
CA GLU A 231 -17.95 4.17 8.34
C GLU A 231 -16.61 4.85 7.99
N ARG A 232 -15.53 4.43 8.68
CA ARG A 232 -14.17 4.84 8.36
C ARG A 232 -13.66 3.99 7.21
N LYS A 233 -13.22 4.66 6.14
CA LYS A 233 -12.70 4.02 4.94
C LYS A 233 -11.20 4.27 4.79
N ILE A 234 -10.53 3.32 4.15
CA ILE A 234 -9.17 3.43 3.62
C ILE A 234 -9.21 3.10 2.13
N VAL A 235 -8.20 3.53 1.37
CA VAL A 235 -8.00 3.06 -0.02
C VAL A 235 -6.87 2.05 -0.03
N ARG A 236 -7.16 0.84 -0.49
CA ARG A 236 -6.20 -0.26 -0.59
C ARG A 236 -5.76 -0.48 -2.03
N ASP A 237 -4.53 -0.93 -2.21
CA ASP A 237 -3.98 -1.29 -3.53
C ASP A 237 -3.16 -2.57 -3.43
N ASN A 238 -3.81 -3.61 -2.88
CA ASN A 238 -3.19 -4.88 -2.59
C ASN A 238 -2.70 -5.57 -3.86
N MET A 239 -1.49 -6.12 -3.82
CA MET A 239 -0.90 -6.79 -4.98
C MET A 239 -0.43 -8.20 -4.66
N PRO A 240 -0.88 -9.22 -5.42
CA PRO A 240 -0.28 -10.54 -5.45
C PRO A 240 1.22 -10.49 -5.77
N PHE A 241 2.00 -11.32 -5.08
CA PHE A 241 3.40 -11.58 -5.41
C PHE A 241 3.78 -13.02 -5.08
N GLY A 242 4.90 -13.51 -5.59
CA GLY A 242 5.38 -14.82 -5.19
C GLY A 242 6.66 -15.30 -5.86
N ARG A 243 7.22 -16.37 -5.31
CA ARG A 243 8.41 -17.07 -5.79
C ARG A 243 8.11 -18.57 -5.78
N VAL A 244 7.67 -19.10 -6.92
CA VAL A 244 7.21 -20.50 -7.03
C VAL A 244 8.28 -21.50 -6.58
N GLY A 245 9.56 -21.25 -6.91
CA GLY A 245 10.67 -22.12 -6.51
C GLY A 245 10.93 -22.17 -5.01
N GLU A 246 10.45 -21.18 -4.25
CA GLU A 246 10.58 -21.09 -2.79
C GLU A 246 9.26 -21.38 -2.07
N GLY A 247 8.18 -21.65 -2.82
CA GLY A 247 6.84 -21.84 -2.27
C GLY A 247 6.24 -20.58 -1.66
N GLU A 248 6.75 -19.40 -2.00
CA GLU A 248 6.24 -18.12 -1.49
C GLU A 248 5.07 -17.63 -2.36
N PHE A 249 3.91 -17.45 -1.73
CA PHE A 249 2.72 -16.90 -2.35
C PHE A 249 2.12 -15.89 -1.38
N GLY A 250 2.04 -14.63 -1.77
CA GLY A 250 1.69 -13.56 -0.85
C GLY A 250 0.78 -12.49 -1.42
N THR A 251 0.30 -11.66 -0.50
CA THR A 251 -0.37 -10.40 -0.78
C THR A 251 0.47 -9.29 -0.16
N TYR A 252 0.88 -8.33 -0.96
CA TYR A 252 1.46 -7.09 -0.45
C TYR A 252 0.30 -6.15 -0.12
N PHE A 253 0.00 -6.00 1.17
CA PHE A 253 -0.99 -5.06 1.64
C PHE A 253 -0.40 -3.65 1.62
N ILE A 254 -1.16 -2.71 1.07
CA ILE A 254 -0.92 -1.27 1.20
C ILE A 254 -2.26 -0.57 1.42
N GLY A 255 -2.34 0.28 2.44
CA GLY A 255 -3.53 1.05 2.78
C GLY A 255 -3.19 2.51 2.98
N TYR A 256 -3.94 3.39 2.30
CA TYR A 256 -3.86 4.84 2.43
C TYR A 256 -5.05 5.38 3.20
N ALA A 257 -4.79 6.33 4.09
CA ALA A 257 -5.80 6.98 4.91
C ALA A 257 -5.41 8.42 5.25
N ARG A 258 -6.42 9.23 5.58
CA ARG A 258 -6.25 10.60 6.07
C ARG A 258 -5.65 10.66 7.47
N THR A 259 -5.89 9.63 8.28
CA THR A 259 -5.34 9.44 9.63
C THR A 259 -4.87 7.99 9.78
N PRO A 260 -3.72 7.72 10.41
CA PRO A 260 -3.16 6.37 10.56
C PRO A 260 -3.88 5.50 11.60
#